data_AF-A0A2V8FZX8-F1
#
_entry.id   AF-A0A2V8FZX8-F1
#
_cell.length_a   1.000
_cell.length_b   1.000
_cell.length_c   1.000
_cell.angle_alpha   90.00
_cell.angle_beta   90.00
_cell.angle_gamma   90.00
#
_symmetry.space_group_name_H-M   'P 1'
#
loop_
_entity.id
_entity.type
_entity.pdbx_description
1 polymer ?
#
loop_
_entity_poly.entity_id
_entity_poly.type
_entity_poly.pdbx_seq_one_letter_code
_entity_poly.pdbx_strand_id
1 'polypeptide(L)'
;MTTPKSLPPRPSLESLRKQAKKFARDIAAGDDGAIARARVELPNVDLPLTQRNAQLVIAREYGYAGWQDLTAEVSKRLGKGLEWAATQARRVIHDNDVERLKQLLAEYPALLSWQGNDWDSKGGLLGIATGAYGDAGDPERERWFTRAACAELLIDAGAVVPPSVCEGLIESRAKGLLQLFHRKGLLPRTLQFFAALGELNAARHALDQGGHDLATVNDAFICACRLGHEAVASLLLERSIALDPELGKQVDGSVGRVAFVKYFIETRVAHATTGVGPWKAFVMEQVSRAAHDGDGTAFVSTLQRERWLLSDAYV
;
A
#
# COMPACT_ATOMS: atom_id res chain seq x y z
N MET A 1 47.42 -16.11 -20.78
CA MET A 1 46.38 -15.38 -20.03
C MET A 1 45.04 -15.87 -20.54
N THR A 2 44.35 -16.68 -19.76
CA THR A 2 42.98 -17.12 -20.07
C THR A 2 42.06 -15.90 -19.95
N THR A 3 41.21 -15.65 -20.94
CA THR A 3 40.24 -14.57 -20.85
C THR A 3 39.25 -14.88 -19.72
N PRO A 4 38.99 -13.93 -18.80
CA PRO A 4 38.07 -14.17 -17.70
C PRO A 4 36.67 -14.47 -18.25
N LYS A 5 36.06 -15.53 -17.73
CA LYS A 5 34.66 -15.84 -18.00
C LYS A 5 33.82 -14.69 -17.48
N SER A 6 32.93 -14.17 -18.31
CA SER A 6 31.98 -13.18 -17.84
C SER A 6 30.87 -13.86 -17.04
N LEU A 7 30.48 -13.29 -15.91
CA LEU A 7 29.26 -13.72 -15.25
C LEU A 7 28.08 -13.51 -16.19
N PRO A 8 27.13 -14.46 -16.25
CA PRO A 8 25.90 -14.25 -16.99
C PRO A 8 25.14 -13.05 -16.39
N PRO A 9 24.25 -12.38 -17.16
CA PRO A 9 23.50 -11.22 -16.69
C PRO A 9 22.68 -11.43 -15.41
N ARG A 10 22.33 -12.69 -15.07
CA ARG A 10 21.60 -13.08 -13.86
C ARG A 10 22.28 -14.30 -13.22
N PRO A 11 23.37 -14.07 -12.48
CA PRO A 11 24.12 -15.17 -11.91
C PRO A 11 23.37 -15.79 -10.71
N SER A 12 23.46 -17.12 -10.57
CA SER A 12 22.88 -17.85 -9.43
C SER A 12 23.97 -18.32 -8.49
N LEU A 13 23.90 -17.91 -7.22
CA LEU A 13 24.84 -18.35 -6.19
C LEU A 13 24.81 -19.87 -5.99
N GLU A 14 23.63 -20.49 -6.09
CA GLU A 14 23.49 -21.94 -5.95
C GLU A 14 24.17 -22.68 -7.11
N SER A 15 24.03 -22.18 -8.34
CA SER A 15 24.72 -22.74 -9.51
C SER A 15 26.23 -22.63 -9.39
N LEU A 16 26.74 -21.48 -8.95
CA LEU A 16 28.17 -21.26 -8.75
C LEU A 16 28.72 -22.18 -7.63
N ARG A 17 27.97 -22.40 -6.55
CA ARG A 17 28.34 -23.34 -5.47
C ARG A 17 28.37 -24.78 -5.98
N LYS A 18 27.37 -25.19 -6.77
CA LYS A 18 27.33 -26.52 -7.42
C LYS A 18 28.49 -26.70 -8.39
N GLN A 19 28.86 -25.66 -9.13
CA GLN A 19 30.01 -25.67 -10.04
C GLN A 19 31.33 -25.85 -9.28
N ALA A 20 31.56 -25.12 -8.19
CA ALA A 20 32.75 -25.30 -7.35
C ALA A 20 32.82 -26.72 -6.75
N LYS A 21 31.69 -27.25 -6.26
CA LYS A 21 31.61 -28.61 -5.72
C LYS A 21 31.84 -29.68 -6.78
N LYS A 22 31.36 -29.46 -8.01
CA LYS A 22 31.64 -30.35 -9.15
C LYS A 22 33.12 -30.29 -9.51
N PHE A 23 33.69 -29.10 -9.61
CA PHE A 23 35.11 -28.90 -9.94
C PHE A 23 36.06 -29.59 -8.97
N ALA A 24 35.79 -29.51 -7.66
CA ALA A 24 36.57 -30.24 -6.65
C ALA A 24 36.48 -31.78 -6.83
N ARG A 25 35.31 -32.30 -7.21
CA ARG A 25 35.11 -33.73 -7.48
C ARG A 25 35.83 -34.20 -8.74
N ASP A 26 35.77 -33.41 -9.81
CA ASP A 26 36.42 -33.74 -11.08
C ASP A 26 37.95 -33.81 -10.90
N ILE A 27 38.54 -32.90 -10.10
CA ILE A 27 39.95 -32.95 -9.72
C ILE A 27 40.28 -34.18 -8.86
N ALA A 28 39.44 -34.50 -7.87
CA ALA A 28 39.64 -35.69 -7.05
C ALA A 28 39.55 -36.99 -7.86
N ALA A 29 38.80 -36.97 -8.96
CA ALA A 29 38.70 -38.07 -9.92
C ALA A 29 39.87 -38.13 -10.92
N GLY A 30 40.85 -37.22 -10.84
CA GLY A 30 42.03 -37.21 -11.71
C GLY A 30 41.79 -36.61 -13.10
N ASP A 31 40.77 -35.75 -13.28
CA ASP A 31 40.53 -35.07 -14.55
C ASP A 31 41.68 -34.08 -14.88
N ASP A 32 42.52 -34.44 -15.85
CA ASP A 32 43.69 -33.67 -16.26
C ASP A 32 43.35 -32.23 -16.67
N GLY A 33 42.17 -32.02 -17.27
CA GLY A 33 41.68 -30.70 -17.67
C GLY A 33 41.34 -29.80 -16.48
N ALA A 34 40.67 -30.34 -15.47
CA ALA A 34 40.35 -29.64 -14.23
C ALA A 34 41.60 -29.34 -13.40
N ILE A 35 42.56 -30.27 -13.37
CA ILE A 35 43.86 -30.09 -12.71
C ILE A 35 44.68 -28.98 -13.38
N ALA A 36 44.76 -28.98 -14.72
CA ALA A 36 45.44 -27.93 -15.47
C ALA A 36 44.82 -26.55 -15.18
N ARG A 37 43.49 -26.46 -15.19
CA ARG A 37 42.77 -25.22 -14.84
C ARG A 37 43.05 -24.74 -13.41
N ALA A 38 43.11 -25.64 -12.44
CA ALA A 38 43.42 -25.28 -11.06
C ALA A 38 44.84 -24.73 -10.92
N ARG A 39 45.82 -25.34 -11.61
CA ARG A 39 47.22 -24.90 -11.59
C ARG A 39 47.48 -23.57 -12.30
N VAL A 40 46.64 -23.20 -13.27
CA VAL A 40 46.70 -21.87 -13.90
C VAL A 40 46.36 -20.77 -12.89
N GLU A 41 45.30 -20.96 -12.12
CA GLU A 41 44.83 -19.94 -11.16
C GLU A 41 45.51 -20.04 -9.78
N LEU A 42 46.01 -21.23 -9.42
CA LEU A 42 46.72 -21.52 -8.18
C LEU A 42 47.93 -22.43 -8.46
N PRO A 43 49.08 -21.87 -8.87
CA PRO A 43 50.25 -22.65 -9.31
C PRO A 43 50.82 -23.64 -8.28
N ASN A 44 50.69 -23.33 -6.99
CA ASN A 44 51.28 -24.10 -5.89
C ASN A 44 50.21 -24.81 -5.03
N VAL A 45 49.05 -25.16 -5.60
CA VAL A 45 47.97 -25.80 -4.82
C VAL A 45 48.15 -27.31 -4.72
N ASP A 46 48.02 -27.82 -3.50
CA ASP A 46 47.98 -29.26 -3.25
C ASP A 46 46.67 -29.88 -3.78
N LEU A 47 46.77 -31.10 -4.31
CA LEU A 47 45.64 -31.89 -4.79
C LEU A 47 45.37 -33.06 -3.81
N PRO A 48 44.10 -33.42 -3.55
CA PRO A 48 42.88 -32.89 -4.16
C PRO A 48 42.50 -31.50 -3.64
N LEU A 49 41.82 -30.73 -4.49
CA LEU A 49 41.47 -29.35 -4.20
C LEU A 49 40.46 -29.27 -3.05
N THR A 50 40.75 -28.46 -2.03
CA THR A 50 39.75 -28.12 -1.01
C THR A 50 38.58 -27.34 -1.64
N GLN A 51 37.38 -27.42 -1.05
CA GLN A 51 36.20 -26.67 -1.53
C GLN A 51 36.47 -25.15 -1.60
N ARG A 52 37.29 -24.63 -0.67
CA ARG A 52 37.70 -23.22 -0.63
C ARG A 52 38.59 -22.86 -1.82
N ASN A 53 39.56 -23.71 -2.13
CA ASN A 53 40.42 -23.51 -3.29
C ASN A 53 39.62 -23.69 -4.59
N ALA A 54 38.62 -24.58 -4.62
CA ALA A 54 37.68 -24.69 -5.75
C ALA A 54 36.88 -23.41 -5.97
N GLN A 55 36.32 -22.84 -4.91
CA GLN A 55 35.62 -21.55 -4.98
C GLN A 55 36.54 -20.40 -5.41
N LEU A 56 37.81 -20.41 -4.97
CA LEU A 56 38.79 -19.40 -5.35
C LEU A 56 39.14 -19.49 -6.84
N VAL A 57 39.36 -20.70 -7.37
CA VAL A 57 39.58 -20.92 -8.79
C VAL A 57 38.38 -20.43 -9.60
N ILE A 58 37.15 -20.81 -9.20
CA ILE A 58 35.94 -20.34 -9.89
C ILE A 58 35.82 -18.81 -9.84
N ALA A 59 36.11 -18.17 -8.71
CA ALA A 59 36.07 -16.71 -8.60
C ALA A 59 37.05 -16.02 -9.54
N ARG A 60 38.30 -16.51 -9.59
CA ARG A 60 39.35 -15.96 -10.47
C ARG A 60 39.06 -16.21 -11.94
N GLU A 61 38.50 -17.37 -12.27
CA GLU A 61 38.01 -17.65 -13.62
C GLU A 61 36.93 -16.65 -14.05
N TYR A 62 36.11 -16.15 -13.12
CA TYR A 62 35.11 -15.12 -13.38
C TYR A 62 35.65 -13.67 -13.31
N GLY A 63 36.96 -13.50 -13.10
CA GLY A 63 37.60 -12.19 -13.02
C GLY A 63 37.51 -11.51 -11.65
N TYR A 64 37.19 -12.25 -10.59
CA TYR A 64 37.08 -11.74 -9.22
C TYR A 64 38.26 -12.22 -8.37
N ALA A 65 38.78 -11.34 -7.51
CA ALA A 65 39.97 -11.63 -6.69
C ALA A 65 39.73 -12.81 -5.72
N GLY A 66 38.51 -12.95 -5.22
CA GLY A 66 38.07 -14.10 -4.43
C GLY A 66 36.59 -14.38 -4.54
N TRP A 67 36.17 -15.50 -3.95
CA TRP A 67 34.77 -15.95 -3.93
C TRP A 67 33.83 -14.91 -3.32
N GLN A 68 34.32 -14.17 -2.32
CA GLN A 68 33.56 -13.09 -1.69
C GLN A 68 33.23 -11.97 -2.69
N ASP A 69 34.21 -11.50 -3.49
CA ASP A 69 34.00 -10.46 -4.50
C ASP A 69 33.05 -10.92 -5.61
N LEU A 70 33.18 -12.18 -6.02
CA LEU A 70 32.26 -12.82 -6.96
C LEU A 70 30.83 -12.81 -6.39
N THR A 71 30.63 -13.27 -5.15
CA THR A 71 29.29 -13.27 -4.55
C THR A 71 28.72 -11.89 -4.31
N ALA A 72 29.56 -10.89 -4.00
CA ALA A 72 29.14 -9.51 -3.81
C ALA A 72 28.61 -8.90 -5.13
N GLU A 73 29.27 -9.16 -6.25
CA GLU A 73 28.82 -8.70 -7.56
C GLU A 73 27.59 -9.47 -8.06
N VAL A 74 27.47 -10.75 -7.72
CA VAL A 74 26.24 -11.53 -7.97
C VAL A 74 25.06 -10.95 -7.20
N SER A 75 25.26 -10.64 -5.92
CA SER A 75 24.24 -10.01 -5.07
C SER A 75 23.85 -8.62 -5.56
N LYS A 76 24.82 -7.82 -6.01
CA LYS A 76 24.59 -6.49 -6.60
C LYS A 76 23.82 -6.57 -7.93
N ARG A 77 24.12 -7.55 -8.79
CA ARG A 77 23.40 -7.77 -10.06
C ARG A 77 21.99 -8.33 -9.88
N LEU A 78 21.71 -8.95 -8.74
CA LEU A 78 20.41 -9.52 -8.42
C LEU A 78 19.47 -8.52 -7.74
N GLY A 79 19.21 -7.38 -8.39
CA GLY A 79 17.95 -6.62 -8.18
C GLY A 79 16.68 -7.49 -8.25
N LYS A 80 16.80 -8.75 -8.70
CA LYS A 80 15.78 -9.82 -8.69
C LYS A 80 15.60 -10.56 -7.37
N GLY A 81 16.57 -10.51 -6.45
CA GLY A 81 16.45 -11.09 -5.11
C GLY A 81 15.45 -10.30 -4.27
N LEU A 82 15.51 -8.97 -4.35
CA LEU A 82 14.53 -8.11 -3.70
C LEU A 82 13.14 -8.30 -4.30
N GLU A 83 13.02 -8.39 -5.63
CA GLU A 83 11.73 -8.62 -6.29
C GLU A 83 11.14 -10.01 -5.97
N TRP A 84 12.00 -11.04 -5.88
CA TRP A 84 11.59 -12.36 -5.40
C TRP A 84 11.14 -12.29 -3.93
N ALA A 85 11.89 -11.60 -3.08
CA ALA A 85 11.56 -11.45 -1.66
C ALA A 85 10.26 -10.65 -1.48
N ALA A 86 10.01 -9.63 -2.31
CA ALA A 86 8.75 -8.89 -2.35
C ALA A 86 7.59 -9.79 -2.81
N THR A 87 7.82 -10.65 -3.81
CA THR A 87 6.84 -11.65 -4.25
C THR A 87 6.54 -12.67 -3.14
N GLN A 88 7.54 -13.12 -2.38
CA GLN A 88 7.33 -13.99 -1.23
C GLN A 88 6.60 -13.27 -0.10
N ALA A 89 7.03 -12.05 0.23
CA ALA A 89 6.42 -11.23 1.26
C ALA A 89 4.94 -10.96 0.96
N ARG A 90 4.57 -10.71 -0.31
CA ARG A 90 3.17 -10.58 -0.73
C ARG A 90 2.35 -11.82 -0.34
N ARG A 91 2.84 -13.02 -0.65
CA ARG A 91 2.14 -14.28 -0.31
C ARG A 91 1.99 -14.45 1.19
N VAL A 92 3.09 -14.23 1.91
CA VAL A 92 3.14 -14.29 3.37
C VAL A 92 2.17 -13.30 4.02
N ILE A 93 2.07 -12.08 3.49
CA ILE A 93 1.10 -11.07 3.93
C ILE A 93 -0.33 -11.56 3.64
N HIS A 94 -0.62 -12.08 2.44
CA HIS A 94 -1.95 -12.64 2.13
C HIS A 94 -2.35 -13.78 3.06
N ASP A 95 -1.40 -14.63 3.44
CA ASP A 95 -1.59 -15.73 4.40
C ASP A 95 -1.61 -15.25 5.86
N ASN A 96 -1.37 -13.95 6.11
CA ASN A 96 -1.26 -13.30 7.41
C ASN A 96 -0.20 -13.95 8.34
N ASP A 97 0.87 -14.48 7.75
CA ASP A 97 1.97 -15.15 8.47
C ASP A 97 3.01 -14.12 8.93
N VAL A 98 2.76 -13.57 10.12
CA VAL A 98 3.59 -12.52 10.75
C VAL A 98 5.01 -13.00 11.02
N GLU A 99 5.19 -14.26 11.44
CA GLU A 99 6.51 -14.80 11.79
C GLU A 99 7.37 -15.00 10.55
N ARG A 100 6.79 -15.51 9.47
CA ARG A 100 7.52 -15.63 8.21
C ARG A 100 7.82 -14.28 7.59
N LEU A 101 6.93 -13.29 7.75
CA LEU A 101 7.20 -11.92 7.30
C LEU A 101 8.38 -11.32 8.07
N LYS A 102 8.41 -11.50 9.39
CA LYS A 102 9.51 -11.05 10.25
C LYS A 102 10.85 -11.64 9.82
N GLN A 103 10.89 -12.94 9.50
CA GLN A 103 12.09 -13.61 8.97
C GLN A 103 12.53 -13.01 7.62
N LEU A 104 11.59 -12.79 6.70
CA LEU A 104 11.89 -12.18 5.39
C LEU A 104 12.40 -10.75 5.51
N LEU A 105 11.86 -9.93 6.42
CA LEU A 105 12.32 -8.57 6.64
C LEU A 105 13.73 -8.54 7.26
N ALA A 106 14.06 -9.51 8.12
CA ALA A 106 15.42 -9.65 8.66
C ALA A 106 16.44 -10.03 7.59
N GLU A 107 16.06 -10.90 6.64
CA GLU A 107 16.90 -11.30 5.51
C GLU A 107 17.00 -10.23 4.41
N TYR A 108 15.93 -9.46 4.21
CA TYR A 108 15.80 -8.44 3.16
C TYR A 108 15.26 -7.10 3.71
N PRO A 109 16.04 -6.32 4.49
CA PRO A 109 15.58 -5.06 5.07
C PRO A 109 15.13 -4.02 4.03
N ALA A 110 15.67 -4.07 2.80
CA ALA A 110 15.28 -3.19 1.70
C ALA A 110 13.80 -3.37 1.27
N LEU A 111 13.11 -4.41 1.74
CA LEU A 111 11.67 -4.58 1.55
C LEU A 111 10.83 -3.48 2.23
N LEU A 112 11.35 -2.85 3.28
CA LEU A 112 10.67 -1.79 4.03
C LEU A 112 10.48 -0.50 3.21
N SER A 113 11.32 -0.30 2.20
CA SER A 113 11.22 0.82 1.24
C SER A 113 10.89 0.35 -0.18
N TRP A 114 10.67 -0.96 -0.39
CA TRP A 114 10.31 -1.49 -1.70
C TRP A 114 8.95 -0.95 -2.13
N GLN A 115 8.87 -0.53 -3.39
CA GLN A 115 7.64 -0.09 -4.04
C GLN A 115 7.39 -1.01 -5.24
N GLY A 116 6.16 -1.51 -5.35
CA GLY A 116 5.73 -2.25 -6.52
C GLY A 116 5.18 -1.32 -7.59
N ASN A 117 5.19 -1.80 -8.82
CA ASN A 117 4.72 -1.03 -9.98
C ASN A 117 3.24 -1.30 -10.30
N ASP A 118 2.65 -2.31 -9.65
CA ASP A 118 1.28 -2.76 -9.88
C ASP A 118 0.29 -2.01 -9.01
N TRP A 119 -0.98 -1.98 -9.44
CA TRP A 119 -2.05 -1.24 -8.78
C TRP A 119 -2.32 -1.73 -7.35
N ASP A 120 -2.14 -3.03 -7.09
CA ASP A 120 -2.30 -3.70 -5.79
C ASP A 120 -1.07 -3.55 -4.88
N SER A 121 0.00 -2.94 -5.42
CA SER A 121 1.31 -2.78 -4.78
C SER A 121 1.65 -1.32 -4.54
N LYS A 122 0.70 -0.42 -4.81
CA LYS A 122 0.81 0.99 -4.46
C LYS A 122 1.04 1.09 -2.95
N GLY A 123 2.16 1.70 -2.58
CA GLY A 123 2.57 1.81 -1.18
C GLY A 123 3.40 0.64 -0.65
N GLY A 124 3.92 -0.22 -1.54
CA GLY A 124 4.85 -1.28 -1.19
C GLY A 124 4.21 -2.38 -0.36
N LEU A 125 5.01 -3.07 0.46
CA LEU A 125 4.49 -4.13 1.34
C LEU A 125 3.47 -3.61 2.36
N LEU A 126 3.63 -2.38 2.83
CA LEU A 126 2.68 -1.77 3.75
C LEU A 126 1.32 -1.58 3.07
N GLY A 127 1.30 -1.06 1.84
CA GLY A 127 0.08 -0.95 1.04
C GLY A 127 -0.62 -2.29 0.82
N ILE A 128 0.13 -3.37 0.58
CA ILE A 128 -0.43 -4.73 0.47
C ILE A 128 -1.06 -5.19 1.79
N ALA A 129 -0.41 -4.89 2.92
CA ALA A 129 -0.91 -5.31 4.24
C ALA A 129 -2.11 -4.48 4.72
N THR A 130 -2.19 -3.21 4.35
CA THR A 130 -3.29 -2.31 4.73
C THR A 130 -4.43 -2.27 3.73
N GLY A 131 -4.19 -2.67 2.47
CA GLY A 131 -5.19 -2.69 1.43
C GLY A 131 -6.35 -3.62 1.77
N ALA A 132 -7.57 -3.16 1.51
CA ALA A 132 -8.78 -3.94 1.67
C ALA A 132 -9.42 -4.20 0.31
N TYR A 133 -9.79 -5.45 0.04
CA TYR A 133 -10.66 -5.80 -1.08
C TYR A 133 -12.11 -5.39 -0.75
N GLY A 134 -12.39 -4.10 -0.86
CA GLY A 134 -13.71 -3.51 -0.61
C GLY A 134 -13.82 -2.83 0.74
N ASP A 135 -15.07 -2.68 1.19
CA ASP A 135 -15.40 -1.96 2.43
C ASP A 135 -15.05 -2.80 3.68
N ALA A 136 -14.21 -2.25 4.56
CA ALA A 136 -13.71 -2.82 5.81
C ALA A 136 -14.31 -2.14 7.06
N GLY A 137 -15.43 -1.43 6.93
CA GLY A 137 -15.92 -0.54 8.01
C GLY A 137 -16.54 -1.19 9.24
N ASP A 138 -16.57 -2.51 9.35
CA ASP A 138 -16.86 -3.22 10.60
C ASP A 138 -15.69 -4.14 11.01
N PRO A 139 -15.56 -4.47 12.32
CA PRO A 139 -14.39 -5.17 12.83
C PRO A 139 -14.19 -6.58 12.29
N GLU A 140 -15.22 -7.24 11.76
CA GLU A 140 -15.10 -8.58 11.20
C GLU A 140 -14.59 -8.50 9.76
N ARG A 141 -15.20 -7.62 8.95
CA ARG A 141 -14.76 -7.33 7.58
C ARG A 141 -13.33 -6.80 7.54
N GLU A 142 -12.96 -5.91 8.46
CA GLU A 142 -11.59 -5.39 8.53
C GLU A 142 -10.57 -6.51 8.76
N ARG A 143 -10.88 -7.48 9.63
CA ARG A 143 -10.01 -8.65 9.85
C ARG A 143 -9.88 -9.52 8.61
N TRP A 144 -10.94 -9.67 7.83
CA TRP A 144 -10.92 -10.50 6.63
C TRP A 144 -10.19 -9.84 5.47
N PHE A 145 -10.44 -8.54 5.25
CA PHE A 145 -9.94 -7.82 4.08
C PHE A 145 -8.55 -7.24 4.26
N THR A 146 -8.09 -7.00 5.49
CA THR A 146 -6.78 -6.41 5.77
C THR A 146 -5.84 -7.42 6.44
N ARG A 147 -4.58 -7.02 6.63
CA ARG A 147 -3.53 -7.79 7.32
C ARG A 147 -2.91 -6.94 8.42
N ALA A 148 -3.75 -6.50 9.36
CA ALA A 148 -3.39 -5.55 10.40
C ALA A 148 -2.16 -5.95 11.22
N ALA A 149 -2.00 -7.24 11.53
CA ALA A 149 -0.83 -7.72 12.26
C ALA A 149 0.46 -7.61 11.43
N CYS A 150 0.41 -7.94 10.13
CA CYS A 150 1.53 -7.72 9.22
C CYS A 150 1.82 -6.22 9.03
N ALA A 151 0.79 -5.38 8.95
CA ALA A 151 0.93 -3.92 8.85
C ALA A 151 1.61 -3.33 10.09
N GLU A 152 1.19 -3.74 11.30
CA GLU A 152 1.81 -3.32 12.56
C GLU A 152 3.28 -3.75 12.62
N LEU A 153 3.60 -4.99 12.22
CA LEU A 153 4.99 -5.45 12.12
C LEU A 153 5.83 -4.61 11.15
N LEU A 154 5.30 -4.30 9.96
CA LEU A 154 5.99 -3.49 8.96
C LEU A 154 6.26 -2.07 9.48
N ILE A 155 5.27 -1.46 10.15
CA ILE A 155 5.40 -0.16 10.79
C ILE A 155 6.49 -0.18 11.87
N ASP A 156 6.45 -1.17 12.76
CA ASP A 156 7.42 -1.31 13.85
C ASP A 156 8.83 -1.59 13.34
N ALA A 157 8.95 -2.21 12.17
CA ALA A 157 10.21 -2.41 11.47
C ALA A 157 10.71 -1.17 10.72
N GLY A 158 9.92 -0.08 10.64
CA GLY A 158 10.30 1.17 9.98
C GLY A 158 9.97 1.22 8.49
N ALA A 159 8.88 0.57 8.06
CA ALA A 159 8.39 0.68 6.69
C ALA A 159 8.07 2.14 6.32
N VAL A 160 8.39 2.51 5.08
CA VAL A 160 8.03 3.82 4.54
C VAL A 160 6.50 3.89 4.41
N VAL A 161 5.90 4.97 4.90
CA VAL A 161 4.46 5.22 4.82
C VAL A 161 4.18 6.26 3.74
N PRO A 162 3.76 5.87 2.53
CA PRO A 162 3.37 6.82 1.50
C PRO A 162 1.96 7.37 1.76
N PRO A 163 1.64 8.58 1.25
CA PRO A 163 0.33 9.20 1.41
C PRO A 163 -0.84 8.31 0.96
N SER A 164 -0.64 7.55 -0.13
CA SER A 164 -1.65 6.64 -0.67
C SER A 164 -2.07 5.53 0.30
N VAL A 165 -1.20 5.12 1.22
CA VAL A 165 -1.57 4.16 2.27
C VAL A 165 -2.57 4.81 3.22
N CYS A 166 -2.29 6.02 3.71
CA CYS A 166 -3.17 6.73 4.63
C CYS A 166 -4.53 7.06 3.98
N GLU A 167 -4.53 7.47 2.70
CA GLU A 167 -5.74 7.68 1.92
C GLU A 167 -6.55 6.37 1.79
N GLY A 168 -5.89 5.26 1.44
CA GLY A 168 -6.53 3.95 1.32
C GLY A 168 -7.20 3.46 2.61
N LEU A 169 -6.69 3.85 3.79
CA LEU A 169 -7.35 3.54 5.07
C LEU A 169 -8.71 4.23 5.21
N ILE A 170 -8.83 5.47 4.74
CA ILE A 170 -10.09 6.23 4.72
C ILE A 170 -11.04 5.61 3.68
N GLU A 171 -10.53 5.27 2.50
CA GLU A 171 -11.34 4.70 1.42
C GLU A 171 -11.93 3.35 1.78
N SER A 172 -11.11 2.45 2.33
CA SER A 172 -11.54 1.14 2.82
C SER A 172 -12.33 1.21 4.12
N ARG A 173 -12.27 2.34 4.84
CA ARG A 173 -12.86 2.54 6.17
C ARG A 173 -12.29 1.60 7.24
N ALA A 174 -11.02 1.22 7.11
CA ALA A 174 -10.32 0.37 8.06
C ALA A 174 -10.04 1.12 9.38
N LYS A 175 -11.03 1.15 10.28
CA LYS A 175 -11.00 1.94 11.51
C LYS A 175 -9.92 1.49 12.48
N GLY A 176 -9.71 0.18 12.60
CA GLY A 176 -8.64 -0.38 13.43
C GLY A 176 -7.26 0.05 12.95
N LEU A 177 -7.03 0.01 11.64
CA LEU A 177 -5.80 0.51 11.02
C LEU A 177 -5.64 2.03 11.15
N LEU A 178 -6.69 2.82 10.97
CA LEU A 178 -6.64 4.27 11.23
C LEU A 178 -6.22 4.57 12.69
N GLN A 179 -6.79 3.86 13.66
CA GLN A 179 -6.41 4.00 15.07
C GLN A 179 -4.97 3.54 15.33
N LEU A 180 -4.52 2.47 14.68
CA LEU A 180 -3.12 2.01 14.76
C LEU A 180 -2.17 3.10 14.25
N PHE A 181 -2.40 3.62 13.04
CA PHE A 181 -1.56 4.66 12.44
C PHE A 181 -1.57 5.96 13.27
N HIS A 182 -2.73 6.32 13.84
CA HIS A 182 -2.84 7.45 14.74
C HIS A 182 -1.99 7.27 16.00
N ARG A 183 -2.09 6.12 16.70
CA ARG A 183 -1.27 5.82 17.89
C ARG A 183 0.24 5.83 17.59
N LYS A 184 0.62 5.44 16.38
CA LYS A 184 2.02 5.43 15.91
C LYS A 184 2.48 6.79 15.36
N GLY A 185 1.60 7.80 15.30
CA GLY A 185 1.94 9.14 14.83
C GLY A 185 2.20 9.25 13.32
N LEU A 186 1.64 8.34 12.52
CA LEU A 186 1.91 8.21 11.08
C LEU A 186 0.92 8.97 10.19
N LEU A 187 -0.21 9.40 10.75
CA LEU A 187 -1.24 10.10 9.98
C LEU A 187 -0.91 11.58 9.81
N PRO A 188 -1.15 12.16 8.62
CA PRO A 188 -1.09 13.60 8.43
C PRO A 188 -2.03 14.35 9.37
N ARG A 189 -1.60 15.51 9.88
CA ARG A 189 -2.41 16.40 10.72
C ARG A 189 -3.26 17.35 9.87
N THR A 190 -4.16 16.79 9.08
CA THR A 190 -5.08 17.56 8.22
C THR A 190 -6.52 17.43 8.70
N LEU A 191 -7.38 18.37 8.28
CA LEU A 191 -8.81 18.36 8.59
C LEU A 191 -9.48 17.02 8.21
N GLN A 192 -9.09 16.44 7.07
CA GLN A 192 -9.60 15.16 6.59
C GLN A 192 -9.28 14.00 7.55
N PHE A 193 -8.07 13.94 8.11
CA PHE A 193 -7.68 12.89 9.06
C PHE A 193 -8.29 13.11 10.45
N PHE A 194 -8.45 14.36 10.91
CA PHE A 194 -9.23 14.64 12.12
C PHE A 194 -10.70 14.20 11.96
N ALA A 195 -11.28 14.42 10.78
CA ALA A 195 -12.61 13.94 10.42
C ALA A 195 -12.68 12.40 10.38
N ALA A 196 -11.67 11.75 9.79
CA ALA A 196 -11.58 10.29 9.70
C ALA A 196 -11.46 9.60 11.06
N LEU A 197 -10.78 10.24 12.01
CA LEU A 197 -10.60 9.71 13.37
C LEU A 197 -11.75 10.05 14.32
N GLY A 198 -12.63 10.97 13.92
CA GLY A 198 -13.68 11.49 14.80
C GLY A 198 -13.17 12.45 15.88
N GLU A 199 -12.01 13.08 15.68
CA GLU A 199 -11.40 13.99 16.66
C GLU A 199 -12.05 15.38 16.61
N LEU A 200 -13.20 15.53 17.27
CA LEU A 200 -14.00 16.76 17.24
C LEU A 200 -13.23 18.02 17.63
N ASN A 201 -12.42 17.95 18.69
CA ASN A 201 -11.67 19.11 19.17
C ASN A 201 -10.54 19.50 18.21
N ALA A 202 -9.85 18.51 17.63
CA ALA A 202 -8.80 18.75 16.65
C ALA A 202 -9.38 19.34 15.35
N ALA A 203 -10.51 18.81 14.88
CA ALA A 203 -11.23 19.34 13.73
C ALA A 203 -11.68 20.78 13.98
N ARG A 204 -12.26 21.09 15.15
CA ARG A 204 -12.67 22.45 15.52
C ARG A 204 -11.50 23.41 15.51
N HIS A 205 -10.41 23.05 16.20
CA HIS A 205 -9.21 23.87 16.25
C HIS A 205 -8.61 24.11 14.85
N ALA A 206 -8.59 23.09 13.98
CA ALA A 206 -8.13 23.25 12.60
C ALA A 206 -9.00 24.24 11.81
N LEU A 207 -10.32 24.18 11.96
CA LEU A 207 -11.24 25.13 11.32
C LEU A 207 -11.06 26.57 11.84
N ASP A 208 -10.79 26.74 13.14
CA ASP A 208 -10.57 28.04 13.77
C ASP A 208 -9.27 28.71 13.29
N GLN A 209 -8.25 27.92 12.95
CA GLN A 209 -7.01 28.44 12.34
C GLN A 209 -7.22 28.98 10.91
N GLY A 210 -8.36 28.69 10.28
CA GLY A 210 -8.72 29.20 8.96
C GLY A 210 -7.94 28.56 7.80
N GLY A 211 -8.10 29.11 6.59
CA GLY A 211 -7.35 28.67 5.40
C GLY A 211 -7.90 27.44 4.68
N HIS A 212 -9.05 26.91 5.09
CA HIS A 212 -9.74 25.83 4.39
C HIS A 212 -10.77 26.38 3.42
N ASP A 213 -10.67 26.00 2.15
CA ASP A 213 -11.70 26.29 1.16
C ASP A 213 -12.92 25.37 1.32
N LEU A 214 -14.01 25.72 0.63
CA LEU A 214 -15.27 24.96 0.68
C LEU A 214 -15.07 23.50 0.26
N ALA A 215 -14.21 23.23 -0.73
CA ALA A 215 -13.93 21.88 -1.20
C ALA A 215 -13.29 21.02 -0.10
N THR A 216 -12.28 21.53 0.59
CA THR A 216 -11.59 20.85 1.69
C THR A 216 -12.54 20.53 2.85
N VAL A 217 -13.43 21.48 3.20
CA VAL A 217 -14.42 21.26 4.27
C VAL A 217 -15.44 20.20 3.86
N ASN A 218 -15.90 20.24 2.60
CA ASN A 218 -16.84 19.25 2.07
C ASN A 218 -16.22 17.85 2.01
N ASP A 219 -14.96 17.71 1.59
CA ASP A 219 -14.27 16.41 1.57
C ASP A 219 -14.10 15.83 2.99
N ALA A 220 -13.79 16.69 3.97
CA ALA A 220 -13.75 16.30 5.37
C ALA A 220 -15.15 15.90 5.89
N PHE A 221 -16.21 16.61 5.50
CA PHE A 221 -17.59 16.27 5.85
C PHE A 221 -17.96 14.87 5.35
N ILE A 222 -17.69 14.59 4.07
CA ILE A 222 -17.95 13.26 3.47
C ILE A 222 -17.12 12.18 4.18
N CYS A 223 -15.85 12.47 4.50
CA CYS A 223 -14.99 11.58 5.26
C CYS A 223 -15.59 11.21 6.64
N ALA A 224 -16.02 12.22 7.41
CA ALA A 224 -16.64 12.00 8.72
C ALA A 224 -17.94 11.17 8.60
N CYS A 225 -18.79 11.47 7.63
CA CYS A 225 -20.01 10.71 7.37
C CYS A 225 -19.72 9.25 7.01
N ARG A 226 -18.78 9.02 6.09
CA ARG A 226 -18.39 7.69 5.63
C ARG A 226 -17.94 6.78 6.79
N LEU A 227 -17.23 7.35 7.75
CA LEU A 227 -16.72 6.66 8.95
C LEU A 227 -17.70 6.71 10.13
N GLY A 228 -18.84 7.40 10.00
CA GLY A 228 -19.91 7.43 11.00
C GLY A 228 -19.66 8.35 12.19
N HIS A 229 -18.86 9.40 12.02
CA HIS A 229 -18.55 10.37 13.06
C HIS A 229 -19.55 11.54 13.05
N GLU A 230 -20.77 11.30 13.53
CA GLU A 230 -21.91 12.24 13.48
C GLU A 230 -21.59 13.63 14.06
N ALA A 231 -20.90 13.70 15.21
CA ALA A 231 -20.57 14.98 15.84
C ALA A 231 -19.60 15.83 14.98
N VAL A 232 -18.62 15.17 14.34
CA VAL A 232 -17.66 15.85 13.47
C VAL A 232 -18.30 16.22 12.14
N ALA A 233 -19.13 15.33 11.58
CA ALA A 233 -19.91 15.62 10.38
C ALA A 233 -20.86 16.82 10.58
N SER A 234 -21.53 16.90 11.73
CA SER A 234 -22.39 18.06 12.05
C SER A 234 -21.59 19.36 12.12
N LEU A 235 -20.42 19.35 12.78
CA LEU A 235 -19.53 20.51 12.83
C LEU A 235 -19.10 20.95 11.41
N LEU A 236 -18.73 20.00 10.57
CA LEU A 236 -18.26 20.27 9.22
C LEU A 236 -19.39 20.75 8.32
N LEU A 237 -20.62 20.24 8.48
CA LEU A 237 -21.79 20.73 7.76
C LEU A 237 -22.08 22.20 8.12
N GLU A 238 -22.06 22.56 9.40
CA GLU A 238 -22.22 23.95 9.83
C GLU A 238 -21.15 24.85 9.20
N ARG A 239 -19.90 24.35 9.11
CA ARG A 239 -18.83 25.08 8.46
C ARG A 239 -19.03 25.22 6.95
N SER A 240 -19.49 24.17 6.26
CA SER A 240 -19.83 24.22 4.85
C SER A 240 -20.96 25.22 4.59
N ILE A 241 -22.00 25.26 5.42
CA ILE A 241 -23.11 26.22 5.32
C ILE A 241 -22.62 27.66 5.55
N ALA A 242 -21.69 27.87 6.47
CA ALA A 242 -21.11 29.19 6.69
C ALA A 242 -20.29 29.70 5.48
N LEU A 243 -19.69 28.80 4.71
CA LEU A 243 -18.94 29.11 3.48
C LEU A 243 -19.84 29.18 2.24
N ASP A 244 -20.94 28.43 2.22
CA ASP A 244 -21.96 28.38 1.18
C ASP A 244 -23.38 28.43 1.80
N PRO A 245 -23.94 29.64 1.99
CA PRO A 245 -25.27 29.78 2.59
C PRO A 245 -26.41 29.15 1.77
N GLU A 246 -26.20 28.88 0.48
CA GLU A 246 -27.21 28.23 -0.35
C GLU A 246 -27.40 26.76 0.03
N LEU A 247 -26.31 26.06 0.35
CA LEU A 247 -26.36 24.71 0.94
C LEU A 247 -27.26 24.68 2.19
N GLY A 248 -27.16 25.72 3.04
CA GLY A 248 -28.00 25.84 4.23
C GLY A 248 -29.49 25.89 3.91
N LYS A 249 -29.89 26.74 2.95
CA LYS A 249 -31.30 26.84 2.53
C LYS A 249 -31.83 25.52 1.97
N GLN A 250 -31.02 24.84 1.16
CA GLN A 250 -31.39 23.56 0.54
C GLN A 250 -31.58 22.46 1.58
N VAL A 251 -30.64 22.34 2.52
CA VAL A 251 -30.69 21.34 3.60
C VAL A 251 -31.84 21.62 4.56
N ASP A 252 -31.99 22.87 5.02
CA ASP A 252 -33.03 23.28 5.97
C ASP A 252 -34.43 23.21 5.36
N GLY A 253 -34.57 23.50 4.05
CA GLY A 253 -35.82 23.40 3.30
C GLY A 253 -36.20 21.98 2.86
N SER A 254 -35.37 20.99 3.15
CA SER A 254 -35.56 19.59 2.77
C SER A 254 -35.71 18.71 4.01
N VAL A 255 -34.73 17.86 4.31
CA VAL A 255 -34.76 16.90 5.42
C VAL A 255 -34.30 17.51 6.75
N GLY A 256 -33.70 18.71 6.73
CA GLY A 256 -33.06 19.33 7.88
C GLY A 256 -31.67 18.75 8.18
N ARG A 257 -30.83 19.54 8.86
CA ARG A 257 -29.38 19.26 9.03
C ARG A 257 -29.07 17.91 9.70
N VAL A 258 -29.81 17.57 10.76
CA VAL A 258 -29.59 16.31 11.50
C VAL A 258 -29.92 15.10 10.62
N ALA A 259 -31.07 15.11 9.95
CA ALA A 259 -31.46 14.01 9.06
C ALA A 259 -30.56 13.93 7.83
N PHE A 260 -30.05 15.07 7.34
CA PHE A 260 -29.07 15.12 6.27
C PHE A 260 -27.77 14.39 6.66
N VAL A 261 -27.20 14.67 7.83
CA VAL A 261 -26.00 13.97 8.32
C VAL A 261 -26.26 12.47 8.46
N LYS A 262 -27.38 12.09 9.11
CA LYS A 262 -27.75 10.68 9.28
C LYS A 262 -27.91 9.95 7.96
N TYR A 263 -28.57 10.58 7.00
CA TYR A 263 -28.72 10.04 5.65
C TYR A 263 -27.36 9.71 5.03
N PHE A 264 -26.37 10.61 5.09
CA PHE A 264 -25.04 10.35 4.55
C PHE A 264 -24.32 9.18 5.24
N ILE A 265 -24.46 9.06 6.56
CA ILE A 265 -23.86 7.98 7.35
C ILE A 265 -24.50 6.62 6.99
N GLU A 266 -25.83 6.58 6.92
CA GLU A 266 -26.60 5.35 6.70
C GLU A 266 -26.49 4.85 5.26
N THR A 267 -26.64 5.76 4.30
CA THR A 267 -26.56 5.42 2.87
C THR A 267 -25.14 5.25 2.37
N ARG A 268 -24.15 5.76 3.12
CA ARG A 268 -22.73 5.71 2.77
C ARG A 268 -22.49 6.21 1.35
N VAL A 269 -23.07 7.36 1.03
CA VAL A 269 -22.98 8.01 -0.30
C VAL A 269 -21.57 7.81 -0.85
N ALA A 270 -21.49 7.05 -1.96
CA ALA A 270 -20.22 6.56 -2.51
C ALA A 270 -19.32 7.73 -2.93
N HIS A 271 -18.05 7.45 -3.25
CA HIS A 271 -16.99 8.39 -3.62
C HIS A 271 -17.24 9.30 -4.85
N ALA A 272 -18.49 9.53 -5.26
CA ALA A 272 -18.85 10.19 -6.50
C ALA A 272 -18.94 11.73 -6.42
N THR A 273 -18.50 12.38 -5.34
CA THR A 273 -18.79 13.81 -5.14
C THR A 273 -17.60 14.72 -4.91
N THR A 274 -16.39 14.24 -5.20
CA THR A 274 -15.20 15.08 -5.30
C THR A 274 -15.43 16.10 -6.42
N GLY A 275 -15.89 17.31 -6.05
CA GLY A 275 -16.08 18.45 -6.93
C GLY A 275 -17.52 18.98 -7.07
N VAL A 276 -18.58 18.21 -6.78
CA VAL A 276 -19.98 18.65 -6.98
C VAL A 276 -20.65 19.24 -5.72
N GLY A 277 -20.13 18.90 -4.53
CA GLY A 277 -20.61 19.38 -3.23
C GLY A 277 -21.71 18.53 -2.58
N PRO A 278 -21.96 18.70 -1.26
CA PRO A 278 -22.83 17.81 -0.47
C PRO A 278 -24.29 17.79 -0.92
N TRP A 279 -24.87 18.90 -1.37
CA TRP A 279 -26.27 18.90 -1.82
C TRP A 279 -26.47 18.07 -3.09
N LYS A 280 -25.62 18.28 -4.10
CA LYS A 280 -25.70 17.53 -5.35
C LYS A 280 -25.46 16.04 -5.10
N ALA A 281 -24.52 15.71 -4.23
CA ALA A 281 -24.28 14.34 -3.75
C ALA A 281 -25.55 13.67 -3.22
N PHE A 282 -26.24 14.37 -2.31
CA PHE A 282 -27.47 13.91 -1.70
C PHE A 282 -28.55 13.61 -2.74
N VAL A 283 -28.77 14.55 -3.65
CA VAL A 283 -29.77 14.45 -4.71
C VAL A 283 -29.45 13.30 -5.67
N MET A 284 -28.19 13.18 -6.13
CA MET A 284 -27.77 12.12 -7.05
C MET A 284 -27.94 10.72 -6.42
N GLU A 285 -27.58 10.56 -5.14
CA GLU A 285 -27.78 9.31 -4.42
C GLU A 285 -29.27 8.95 -4.29
N GLN A 286 -30.13 9.93 -3.98
CA GLN A 286 -31.58 9.72 -3.89
C GLN A 286 -32.16 9.20 -5.21
N VAL A 287 -31.73 9.79 -6.34
CA VAL A 287 -32.14 9.35 -7.68
C VAL A 287 -31.63 7.95 -7.99
N SER A 288 -30.36 7.67 -7.71
CA SER A 288 -29.74 6.35 -7.91
C SER A 288 -30.48 5.26 -7.13
N ARG A 289 -30.83 5.51 -5.88
CA ARG A 289 -31.58 4.59 -5.02
C ARG A 289 -33.00 4.39 -5.50
N ALA A 290 -33.72 5.47 -5.83
CA ALA A 290 -35.07 5.36 -6.38
C ALA A 290 -35.09 4.51 -7.67
N ALA A 291 -34.08 4.65 -8.52
CA ALA A 291 -33.92 3.80 -9.70
C ALA A 291 -33.63 2.34 -9.35
N HIS A 292 -32.72 2.09 -8.40
CA HIS A 292 -32.38 0.73 -7.94
C HIS A 292 -33.58 0.01 -7.31
N ASP A 293 -34.36 0.73 -6.50
CA ASP A 293 -35.51 0.21 -5.75
C ASP A 293 -36.79 0.13 -6.62
N GLY A 294 -36.73 0.62 -7.86
CA GLY A 294 -37.87 0.63 -8.78
C GLY A 294 -38.97 1.65 -8.43
N ASP A 295 -38.67 2.64 -7.58
CA ASP A 295 -39.59 3.73 -7.24
C ASP A 295 -39.57 4.81 -8.32
N GLY A 296 -40.33 4.56 -9.38
CA GLY A 296 -40.49 5.51 -10.49
C GLY A 296 -41.10 6.85 -10.07
N THR A 297 -41.86 6.91 -8.97
CA THR A 297 -42.51 8.15 -8.52
C THR A 297 -41.51 9.07 -7.84
N ALA A 298 -40.70 8.53 -6.92
CA ALA A 298 -39.61 9.26 -6.28
C ALA A 298 -38.54 9.68 -7.30
N PHE A 299 -38.23 8.81 -8.27
CA PHE A 299 -37.29 9.11 -9.35
C PHE A 299 -37.75 10.31 -10.20
N VAL A 300 -38.96 10.24 -10.77
CA VAL A 300 -39.48 11.31 -11.64
C VAL A 300 -39.69 12.62 -10.89
N SER A 301 -40.24 12.58 -9.68
CA SER A 301 -40.46 13.78 -8.88
C SER A 301 -39.15 14.50 -8.53
N THR A 302 -38.09 13.75 -8.25
CA THR A 302 -36.76 14.33 -7.97
C THR A 302 -36.15 14.97 -9.20
N LEU A 303 -36.22 14.33 -10.37
CA LEU A 303 -35.74 14.91 -11.64
C LEU A 303 -36.51 16.19 -12.05
N GLN A 304 -37.82 16.23 -11.77
CA GLN A 304 -38.63 17.42 -12.05
C GLN A 304 -38.25 18.61 -11.18
N ARG A 305 -37.92 18.36 -9.90
CA ARG A 305 -37.46 19.38 -8.94
C ARG A 305 -36.03 19.83 -9.25
N GLU A 306 -35.15 18.90 -9.58
CA GLU A 306 -33.70 19.10 -9.74
C GLU A 306 -33.29 19.02 -11.22
N ARG A 307 -33.86 19.93 -12.05
CA ARG A 307 -33.71 19.89 -13.51
C ARG A 307 -32.27 19.92 -14.03
N TRP A 308 -31.31 20.37 -13.22
CA TRP A 308 -29.89 20.37 -13.59
C TRP A 308 -29.33 18.97 -13.81
N LEU A 309 -29.93 17.92 -13.22
CA LEU A 309 -29.59 16.52 -13.47
C LEU A 309 -29.84 16.08 -14.91
N LEU A 310 -30.68 16.79 -15.65
CA LEU A 310 -31.02 16.48 -17.05
C LEU A 310 -30.10 17.19 -18.06
N SER A 311 -29.05 17.86 -17.58
CA SER A 311 -28.07 18.51 -18.46
C SER A 311 -27.01 17.51 -18.95
N ASP A 312 -26.39 17.81 -20.09
CA ASP A 312 -25.37 16.97 -20.75
C ASP A 312 -24.17 16.59 -19.84
N ALA A 313 -23.98 17.28 -18.71
CA ALA A 313 -22.94 16.96 -17.74
C ALA A 313 -23.29 15.78 -16.80
N TYR A 314 -24.56 15.33 -16.77
CA TYR A 314 -25.07 14.34 -15.82
C TYR A 314 -25.98 13.26 -16.47
N VAL A 315 -26.17 13.30 -17.79
CA VAL A 315 -26.89 12.31 -18.63
C VAL A 315 -25.87 11.47 -19.40
#